data_AF-A0A541BVT1-F1
#
_entry.id   AF-A0A541BVT1-F1
#
_cell.length_a   1.000
_cell.length_b   1.000
_cell.length_c   1.000
_cell.angle_alpha   90.00
_cell.angle_beta   90.00
_cell.angle_gamma   90.00
#
_symmetry.space_group_name_H-M   'P 1'
#
loop_
_entity.id
_entity.type
_entity.pdbx_description
1 polymer ?
#
loop_
_entity_poly.entity_id
_entity_poly.type
_entity_poly.pdbx_seq_one_letter_code
_entity_poly.pdbx_strand_id
1 'polypeptide(L)'
;MGTFSIWHWLVVLLVILLLFGSGKISGLMGDLAKGIKSFRQNIKDDKDEAQAAEAGQKPAGTLPGPETREAAARTSEPASSSGSRG
;
A
#
# COMPACT_ATOMS: atom_id res chain seq x y z
N MET A 1 -6.61 46.81 5.88
CA MET A 1 -7.44 46.11 6.89
C MET A 1 -6.99 44.65 6.95
N GLY A 2 -5.82 44.39 7.55
CA GLY A 2 -5.14 43.08 7.59
C GLY A 2 -5.69 42.24 8.73
N THR A 3 -6.94 41.83 8.59
CA THR A 3 -7.69 41.09 9.61
C THR A 3 -7.02 39.73 9.84
N PHE A 4 -6.26 39.61 10.92
CA PHE A 4 -5.70 38.34 11.43
C PHE A 4 -4.34 37.95 10.84
N SER A 5 -3.31 38.62 11.35
CA SER A 5 -1.89 38.24 11.28
C SER A 5 -1.69 36.72 11.46
N ILE A 6 -0.69 36.14 10.79
CA ILE A 6 -0.31 34.71 10.87
C ILE A 6 -0.24 34.20 12.32
N TRP A 7 0.16 35.07 13.26
CA TRP A 7 0.16 34.78 14.69
C TRP A 7 -1.21 34.43 15.28
N HIS A 8 -2.29 35.07 14.82
CA HIS A 8 -3.65 34.76 15.26
C HIS A 8 -4.05 33.34 14.83
N TRP A 9 -3.78 32.97 13.59
CA TRP A 9 -4.08 31.64 13.07
C TRP A 9 -3.32 30.54 13.83
N LEU A 10 -2.08 30.80 14.25
CA LEU A 10 -1.27 29.89 15.06
C LEU A 10 -1.91 29.63 16.43
N VAL A 11 -2.38 30.67 17.10
CA VAL A 11 -3.07 30.57 18.41
C VAL A 11 -4.42 29.86 18.26
N VAL A 12 -5.18 30.15 17.22
CA VAL A 12 -6.48 29.48 16.96
C VAL A 12 -6.28 27.98 16.70
N LEU A 13 -5.28 27.60 15.90
CA LEU A 13 -4.97 26.20 15.65
C LEU A 13 -4.60 25.46 16.94
N LEU A 14 -3.83 26.10 17.81
CA LEU A 14 -3.45 25.55 19.11
C LEU A 14 -4.69 25.29 19.97
N VAL A 15 -5.61 26.26 20.07
CA VAL A 15 -6.85 26.11 20.84
C VAL A 15 -7.73 24.99 20.30
N ILE A 16 -7.88 24.89 18.97
CA ILE A 16 -8.64 23.80 18.33
C ILE A 16 -8.00 22.44 18.63
N LEU A 17 -6.68 22.33 18.56
CA LEU A 17 -5.97 21.09 18.88
C LEU A 17 -6.12 20.69 20.35
N LEU A 18 -6.20 21.64 21.27
CA LEU A 18 -6.49 21.38 22.69
C LEU A 18 -7.94 20.98 22.94
N LEU A 19 -8.92 21.61 22.27
CA LEU A 19 -10.35 21.30 22.43
C LEU A 19 -10.72 19.94 21.83
N PHE A 20 -10.20 19.64 20.64
CA PHE A 20 -10.50 18.40 19.92
C PHE A 20 -9.54 17.25 20.29
N GLY A 21 -8.36 17.58 20.83
CA GLY A 21 -7.29 16.63 21.11
C GLY A 21 -6.58 16.14 19.85
N SER A 22 -5.32 15.72 20.00
CA SER A 22 -4.51 15.18 18.89
C SER A 22 -5.08 13.88 18.31
N GLY A 23 -5.77 13.06 19.13
CA GLY A 23 -6.31 11.77 18.70
C GLY A 23 -7.40 11.88 17.64
N LYS A 24 -8.33 12.85 17.75
CA LYS A 24 -9.41 13.01 16.77
C LYS A 24 -8.92 13.64 15.47
N ILE A 25 -7.98 14.59 15.57
CA ILE A 25 -7.40 15.26 14.41
C ILE A 25 -6.46 14.33 13.64
N SER A 26 -5.69 13.46 14.30
CA SER A 26 -4.79 12.51 13.62
C SER A 26 -5.55 11.49 12.77
N GLY A 27 -6.66 10.93 13.29
CA GLY A 27 -7.50 10.01 12.51
C GLY A 27 -8.14 10.69 11.29
N LEU A 28 -8.77 11.85 11.49
CA LEU A 28 -9.40 12.61 10.40
C LEU A 28 -8.38 13.12 9.37
N MET A 29 -7.23 13.61 9.81
CA MET A 29 -6.15 14.05 8.93
C MET A 29 -5.54 12.88 8.16
N GLY A 30 -5.49 11.67 8.74
CA GLY A 30 -5.05 10.45 8.05
C GLY A 30 -5.95 10.08 6.87
N ASP A 31 -7.26 10.06 7.07
CA ASP A 31 -8.25 9.82 6.01
C ASP A 31 -8.23 10.94 4.94
N LEU A 32 -8.16 12.21 5.38
CA LEU A 32 -8.07 13.35 4.47
C LEU A 32 -6.78 13.31 3.64
N ALA A 33 -5.65 13.00 4.28
CA ALA A 33 -4.35 12.88 3.61
C ALA A 33 -4.33 11.73 2.62
N LYS A 34 -4.99 10.60 2.92
CA LYS A 34 -5.09 9.46 2.00
C LYS A 34 -5.92 9.82 0.77
N GLY A 35 -7.05 10.51 0.95
CA GLY A 35 -7.88 11.02 -0.17
C GLY A 35 -7.13 12.04 -1.04
N ILE A 36 -6.50 13.05 -0.41
CA ILE A 36 -5.71 14.06 -1.13
C ILE A 36 -4.48 13.43 -1.81
N LYS A 37 -3.83 12.43 -1.19
CA LYS A 37 -2.68 11.74 -1.79
C LYS A 37 -3.07 10.94 -3.02
N SER A 38 -4.18 10.20 -2.98
CA SER A 38 -4.70 9.49 -4.15
C SER A 38 -5.09 10.45 -5.28
N PHE A 39 -5.66 11.61 -4.95
CA PHE A 39 -5.96 12.66 -5.92
C PHE A 39 -4.68 13.27 -6.52
N ARG A 40 -3.68 13.55 -5.69
CA ARG A 40 -2.36 14.05 -6.12
C ARG A 40 -1.61 13.04 -6.98
N GLN A 41 -1.72 11.76 -6.65
CA GLN A 41 -1.12 10.64 -7.37
C GLN A 41 -1.79 10.52 -8.75
N ASN A 42 -3.12 10.50 -8.81
CA ASN A 42 -3.84 10.41 -10.08
C ASN A 42 -3.59 11.60 -11.02
N ILE A 43 -3.45 12.83 -10.50
CA ILE A 43 -3.07 14.01 -11.30
C ILE A 43 -1.59 13.98 -11.72
N LYS A 44 -0.73 13.35 -10.93
CA LYS A 44 0.68 13.18 -11.25
C LYS A 44 0.88 12.06 -12.26
N ASP A 45 0.21 10.92 -12.13
CA ASP A 45 0.20 9.84 -13.12
C ASP A 45 -0.22 10.39 -14.50
N ASP A 46 -1.20 11.29 -14.59
CA ASP A 46 -1.55 11.96 -15.87
C ASP A 46 -0.38 12.79 -16.48
N LYS A 47 0.59 13.23 -15.65
CA LYS A 47 1.80 13.95 -16.08
C LYS A 47 3.04 13.07 -16.19
N ASP A 48 3.11 11.99 -15.41
CA ASP A 48 4.24 11.06 -15.28
C ASP A 48 4.05 9.80 -16.13
N GLU A 49 2.87 9.51 -16.66
CA GLU A 49 2.61 8.42 -17.63
C GLU A 49 3.27 8.69 -19.01
N ALA A 50 3.74 9.92 -19.23
CA ALA A 50 4.69 10.24 -20.31
C ALA A 50 6.15 9.84 -19.99
N GLN A 51 6.48 9.40 -18.76
CA GLN A 51 7.83 9.07 -18.30
C GLN A 51 7.96 7.72 -17.54
N ALA A 52 6.86 7.11 -17.07
CA ALA A 52 6.88 5.95 -16.17
C ALA A 52 6.57 4.60 -16.83
N ALA A 53 6.54 4.50 -18.16
CA ALA A 53 6.46 3.20 -18.86
C ALA A 53 7.70 2.30 -18.62
N GLU A 54 8.78 2.79 -17.98
CA GLU A 54 10.04 2.07 -17.83
C GLU A 54 10.47 1.72 -16.38
N ALA A 55 9.70 2.01 -15.33
CA ALA A 55 10.16 1.73 -13.96
C ALA A 55 9.09 1.22 -12.99
N GLY A 56 8.84 -0.08 -13.01
CA GLY A 56 8.63 -0.84 -11.76
C GLY A 56 7.20 -1.15 -11.34
N GLN A 57 6.51 -1.98 -12.12
CA GLN A 57 5.48 -2.86 -11.55
C GLN A 57 6.14 -3.79 -10.52
N LYS A 58 5.85 -3.58 -9.23
CA LYS A 58 5.98 -4.61 -8.19
C LYS A 58 4.62 -4.84 -7.52
N PRO A 59 3.76 -5.73 -8.02
CA PRO A 59 2.70 -6.30 -7.22
C PRO A 59 3.25 -7.54 -6.50
N ALA A 60 3.81 -7.37 -5.31
CA ALA A 60 4.13 -8.48 -4.41
C ALA A 60 3.20 -8.43 -3.19
N GLY A 61 1.90 -8.49 -3.46
CA GLY A 61 0.92 -8.97 -2.50
C GLY A 61 0.91 -10.49 -2.57
N THR A 62 1.55 -11.16 -1.61
CA THR A 62 1.50 -12.62 -1.48
C THR A 62 0.08 -13.03 -1.07
N LEU A 63 -0.76 -13.32 -2.07
CA LEU A 63 -1.89 -14.22 -1.89
C LEU A 63 -1.35 -15.65 -2.00
N PRO A 64 -1.46 -16.51 -0.97
CA PRO A 64 -1.16 -17.92 -1.15
C PRO A 64 -2.24 -18.52 -2.07
N GLY A 65 -1.93 -18.60 -3.36
CA GLY A 65 -2.67 -19.41 -4.31
C GLY A 65 -2.56 -20.90 -3.95
N PRO A 66 -3.56 -21.73 -4.27
CA PRO A 66 -3.65 -23.13 -3.87
C PRO A 66 -2.68 -24.04 -4.66
N GLU A 67 -1.39 -23.74 -4.60
CA GLU A 67 -0.34 -24.45 -5.35
C GLU A 67 0.26 -25.64 -4.55
N THR A 68 -0.24 -25.93 -3.34
CA THR A 68 0.29 -27.04 -2.50
C THR A 68 -0.49 -28.35 -2.67
N ARG A 69 -1.47 -28.46 -3.58
CA ARG A 69 -2.20 -29.73 -3.75
C ARG A 69 -1.70 -30.64 -4.88
N GLU A 70 -0.68 -30.23 -5.64
CA GLU A 70 -0.20 -31.01 -6.80
C GLU A 70 1.17 -31.69 -6.64
N ALA A 71 1.79 -31.65 -5.45
CA ALA A 71 3.05 -32.36 -5.20
C ALA A 71 2.89 -33.76 -4.54
N ALA A 72 1.67 -34.25 -4.30
CA ALA A 72 1.44 -35.50 -3.55
C ALA A 72 0.66 -36.60 -4.30
N ALA A 73 0.22 -36.36 -5.54
CA ALA A 73 -0.60 -37.35 -6.24
C ALA A 73 -0.46 -37.22 -7.76
N ARG A 74 0.60 -37.81 -8.34
CA ARG A 74 0.55 -38.76 -9.48
C ARG A 74 1.89 -38.85 -10.21
N THR A 75 2.35 -40.11 -10.33
CA THR A 75 3.00 -40.65 -11.53
C THR A 75 4.45 -40.23 -11.79
N SER A 76 5.37 -41.03 -11.25
CA SER A 76 6.50 -41.52 -12.02
C SER A 76 6.92 -42.89 -11.47
N GLU A 77 6.19 -43.89 -11.92
CA GLU A 77 6.68 -45.26 -12.06
C GLU A 77 7.77 -45.24 -13.17
N PRO A 78 8.99 -45.70 -12.89
CA PRO A 78 9.79 -46.32 -13.93
C PRO A 78 9.97 -47.80 -13.60
N ALA A 79 9.31 -48.62 -14.41
CA ALA A 79 9.73 -49.99 -14.62
C ALA A 79 11.19 -50.01 -15.09
N SER A 80 12.09 -50.67 -14.34
CA SER A 80 12.98 -51.71 -14.88
C SER A 80 14.09 -52.11 -13.90
N SER A 81 14.13 -53.42 -13.64
CA SER A 81 15.35 -54.24 -13.63
C SER A 81 16.54 -53.78 -12.77
N SER A 82 16.70 -54.40 -11.61
CA SER A 82 18.02 -54.91 -11.20
C SER A 82 17.85 -55.94 -10.09
N GLY A 83 18.02 -57.22 -10.44
CA GLY A 83 18.03 -58.29 -9.46
C GLY A 83 19.26 -58.20 -8.56
N SER A 84 19.11 -58.53 -7.28
CA SER A 84 20.23 -58.97 -6.45
C SER A 84 19.73 -59.53 -5.12
N ARG A 85 19.84 -60.87 -4.99
CA ARG A 85 20.17 -61.64 -3.78
C ARG A 85 19.18 -61.66 -2.61
N GLY A 86 18.79 -62.88 -2.26
CA GLY A 86 18.14 -63.23 -0.99
C GLY A 86 17.35 -64.51 -1.12
#